data_AF-A0A6L7MWP2-F1
#
_entry.id   AF-A0A6L7MWP2-F1
#
_cell.length_a   1.000
_cell.length_b   1.000
_cell.length_c   1.000
_cell.angle_alpha   90.00
_cell.angle_beta   90.00
_cell.angle_gamma   90.00
#
_symmetry.space_group_name_H-M   'P 1'
#
loop_
_entity.id
_entity.type
_entity.pdbx_description
1 polymer ?
#
loop_
_entity_poly.entity_id
_entity_poly.type
_entity_poly.pdbx_seq_one_letter_code
_entity_poly.pdbx_strand_id
1 'polypeptide(L)'
;MTITRGASRFSHDASRGTFTMHLTSGTPLEVDRLVAANGSASRLEDADSTLVGNLLVRGLAVPHRYGGLDCVFETGQVVPRADRDVTSPRMYALGPITSGVYFFTTALEIIERQAAQRTRDLAFALGVQWLEQPETEAWVDDRQATATGERGAPAESAGPDLLDHVVRSAQTHLIDLRQLRLLNDQIDDTAFPARQQQGVAQDEDQHETNARK
;
A
#
# COMPACT_ATOMS: atom_id res chain seq x y z
N MET A 1 -18.88 18.13 18.95
CA MET A 1 -18.04 18.03 17.73
C MET A 1 -18.64 18.97 16.69
N THR A 2 -17.89 19.99 16.26
CA THR A 2 -18.38 20.96 15.26
C THR A 2 -17.83 20.55 13.90
N ILE A 3 -18.72 20.34 12.92
CA ILE A 3 -18.33 20.03 11.54
C ILE A 3 -18.45 21.30 10.72
N THR A 4 -17.33 21.79 10.21
CA THR A 4 -17.28 22.98 9.34
C THR A 4 -16.85 22.56 7.95
N ARG A 5 -17.62 22.94 6.93
CA ARG A 5 -17.33 22.62 5.52
C ARG A 5 -16.58 23.77 4.84
N GLY A 6 -15.87 23.44 3.77
CA GLY A 6 -15.24 24.45 2.90
C GLY A 6 -13.86 24.92 3.33
N ALA A 7 -13.05 24.06 3.96
CA ALA A 7 -11.63 24.36 4.11
C ALA A 7 -10.97 24.42 2.71
N SER A 8 -10.27 25.52 2.42
CA SER A 8 -9.70 25.80 1.09
C SER A 8 -8.18 25.95 1.10
N ARG A 9 -7.62 26.46 2.20
CA ARG A 9 -6.18 26.69 2.37
C ARG A 9 -5.82 26.62 3.85
N PHE A 10 -4.59 26.21 4.11
CA PHE A 10 -3.99 26.21 5.44
C PHE A 10 -2.71 27.04 5.41
N SER A 11 -2.43 27.77 6.49
CA SER A 11 -1.15 28.42 6.71
C SER A 11 -0.68 28.14 8.13
N HIS A 12 0.64 28.14 8.34
CA HIS A 12 1.26 27.91 9.63
C HIS A 12 2.02 29.18 10.03
N ASP A 13 1.70 29.72 11.20
CA ASP A 13 2.47 30.78 11.82
C ASP A 13 3.48 30.16 12.78
N ALA A 14 4.72 30.00 12.32
CA ALA A 14 5.79 29.41 13.11
C ALA A 14 6.13 30.22 14.38
N SER A 15 5.82 31.52 14.42
CA SER A 15 6.09 32.37 15.58
C SER A 15 5.09 32.16 16.71
N ARG A 16 3.82 31.87 16.35
CA ARG A 16 2.73 31.60 17.30
C ARG A 16 2.51 30.11 17.54
N GLY A 17 3.05 29.24 16.68
CA GLY A 17 2.83 27.79 16.73
C GLY A 17 1.39 27.39 16.42
N THR A 18 0.66 28.23 15.67
CA THR A 18 -0.75 28.03 15.33
C THR A 18 -0.94 27.84 13.84
N PHE A 19 -2.03 27.16 13.48
CA PHE A 19 -2.48 26.99 12.11
C PHE A 19 -3.71 27.86 11.85
N THR A 20 -3.78 28.44 10.67
CA THR A 20 -4.97 29.18 10.20
C THR A 20 -5.58 28.43 9.03
N MET A 21 -6.83 27.99 9.21
CA MET A 21 -7.65 27.37 8.16
C MET A 21 -8.53 28.42 7.50
N HIS A 22 -8.36 28.65 6.21
CA HIS A 22 -9.19 29.55 5.42
C HIS A 22 -10.44 28.80 4.93
N LEU A 23 -11.60 29.28 5.37
CA LEU A 23 -12.90 28.73 5.00
C LEU A 23 -13.50 29.49 3.81
N THR A 24 -14.15 28.79 2.89
CA THR A 24 -14.89 29.41 1.78
C THR A 24 -16.06 30.27 2.30
N SER A 25 -16.59 29.96 3.49
CA SER A 25 -17.62 30.73 4.18
C SER A 25 -17.12 32.04 4.81
N GLY A 26 -15.83 32.35 4.70
CA GLY A 26 -15.24 33.61 5.16
C GLY A 26 -14.29 33.42 6.33
N THR A 27 -14.79 33.60 7.57
CA THR A 27 -13.97 33.74 8.77
C THR A 27 -12.95 32.61 8.91
N PRO A 28 -11.64 32.91 8.92
CA PRO A 28 -10.61 31.91 9.16
C PRO A 28 -10.74 31.32 10.56
N LEU A 29 -10.40 30.04 10.70
CA LEU A 29 -10.32 29.37 11.99
C LEU A 29 -8.86 29.24 12.40
N GLU A 30 -8.50 29.81 13.56
CA GLU A 30 -7.22 29.53 14.21
C GLU A 30 -7.34 28.24 15.03
N VAL A 31 -6.37 27.34 14.89
CA VAL A 31 -6.29 26.08 15.63
C VAL A 31 -4.85 25.81 16.07
N ASP A 32 -4.69 25.19 17.23
CA ASP A 32 -3.35 24.82 17.74
C ASP A 32 -2.77 23.61 17.02
N ARG A 33 -3.63 22.76 16.45
CA ARG A 33 -3.26 21.50 15.79
C ARG A 33 -4.10 21.31 14.53
N LEU A 34 -3.45 20.88 13.47
CA LEU A 34 -4.08 20.51 12.20
C LEU A 34 -3.69 19.08 11.84
N VAL A 35 -4.69 18.23 11.59
CA VAL A 35 -4.50 16.87 11.08
C VAL A 35 -5.08 16.82 9.67
N ALA A 36 -4.22 16.63 8.67
CA ALA A 36 -4.66 16.44 7.30
C ALA A 36 -5.12 14.99 7.11
N ALA A 37 -6.43 14.79 6.94
CA ALA A 37 -7.05 13.49 6.68
C ALA A 37 -7.63 13.41 5.26
N ASN A 38 -6.92 13.97 4.27
CA ASN A 38 -7.32 14.06 2.87
C ASN A 38 -6.96 12.80 2.04
N GLY A 39 -6.50 11.73 2.69
CA GLY A 39 -6.06 10.50 2.05
C GLY A 39 -4.59 10.52 1.63
N SER A 40 -4.16 9.45 0.97
CA SER A 40 -2.79 9.31 0.46
C SER A 40 -2.49 10.31 -0.66
N ALA A 41 -1.21 10.63 -0.86
CA ALA A 41 -0.78 11.47 -1.98
C ALA A 41 -1.34 10.93 -3.30
N SER A 42 -2.07 11.77 -4.03
CA SER A 42 -2.62 11.41 -5.34
C SER A 42 -1.52 11.38 -6.42
N ARG A 43 -0.42 12.09 -6.20
CA ARG A 43 0.74 12.17 -7.09
C ARG A 43 1.90 11.35 -6.54
N LEU A 44 2.49 10.52 -7.39
CA LEU A 44 3.63 9.68 -7.01
C LEU A 44 4.92 10.47 -6.87
N GLU A 45 4.99 11.62 -7.54
CA GLU A 45 6.09 12.56 -7.42
C GLU A 45 6.20 13.13 -6.00
N ASP A 46 5.07 13.19 -5.29
CA ASP A 46 4.97 13.65 -3.90
C ASP A 46 5.08 12.47 -2.91
N ALA A 47 5.22 11.23 -3.38
CA ALA A 47 5.33 10.07 -2.52
C ALA A 47 6.74 9.98 -1.90
N ASP A 48 6.80 9.80 -0.58
CA ASP A 48 8.04 9.56 0.15
C ASP A 48 8.53 8.11 -0.03
N SER A 49 8.90 7.77 -1.27
CA SER A 49 9.39 6.45 -1.63
C SER A 49 10.60 6.56 -2.54
N THR A 50 11.77 6.22 -2.01
CA THR A 50 13.03 6.18 -2.77
C THR A 50 12.94 5.23 -3.96
N LEU A 51 12.24 4.10 -3.82
CA LEU A 51 12.04 3.15 -4.92
C LEU A 51 11.23 3.77 -6.06
N VAL A 52 10.06 4.36 -5.74
CA VAL A 52 9.20 5.01 -6.74
C VAL A 52 9.96 6.14 -7.43
N GLY A 53 10.60 7.02 -6.66
CA GLY A 53 11.41 8.11 -7.19
C GLY A 53 12.47 7.62 -8.19
N ASN A 54 13.19 6.54 -7.84
CA ASN A 54 14.19 5.94 -8.71
C ASN A 54 13.59 5.34 -10.00
N LEU A 55 12.42 4.67 -9.92
CA LEU A 55 11.74 4.13 -11.08
C LEU A 55 11.32 5.23 -12.06
N LEU A 56 10.77 6.33 -11.53
CA LEU A 56 10.35 7.49 -12.32
C LEU A 56 11.56 8.18 -12.96
N VAL A 57 12.61 8.47 -12.19
CA VAL A 57 13.83 9.13 -12.69
C VAL A 57 14.50 8.31 -13.80
N ARG A 58 14.52 6.97 -13.66
CA ARG A 58 15.12 6.08 -14.67
C ARG A 58 14.23 5.86 -15.90
N GLY A 59 12.98 6.31 -15.88
CA GLY A 59 11.99 6.08 -16.93
C GLY A 59 11.49 4.65 -17.00
N LEU A 60 11.68 3.88 -15.92
CA LEU A 60 11.23 2.48 -15.83
C LEU A 60 9.73 2.39 -15.48
N ALA A 61 9.16 3.48 -14.99
CA ALA A 61 7.74 3.68 -14.80
C ALA A 61 7.39 5.13 -15.12
N VAL A 62 6.14 5.40 -15.48
CA VAL A 62 5.63 6.76 -15.70
C VAL A 62 4.40 7.01 -14.84
N PRO A 63 4.19 8.24 -14.34
CA PRO A 63 3.01 8.57 -13.56
C PRO A 63 1.79 8.64 -14.49
N HIS A 64 0.64 8.13 -14.03
CA HIS A 64 -0.61 8.28 -14.75
C HIS A 64 -1.25 9.65 -14.43
N ARG A 65 -1.93 10.26 -15.41
CA ARG A 65 -2.49 11.62 -15.29
C ARG A 65 -3.52 11.80 -14.17
N TYR A 66 -4.11 10.72 -13.69
CA TYR A 66 -5.10 10.70 -12.60
C TYR A 66 -4.53 10.18 -11.27
N GLY A 67 -3.20 10.02 -11.18
CA GLY A 67 -2.51 9.53 -10.00
C GLY A 67 -2.00 8.10 -10.15
N GLY A 68 -1.08 7.67 -9.28
CA GLY A 68 -0.47 6.35 -9.40
C GLY A 68 0.40 6.19 -10.66
N LEU A 69 0.85 4.97 -10.90
CA LEU A 69 1.67 4.56 -12.04
C LEU A 69 0.77 4.24 -13.23
N ASP A 70 1.28 4.54 -14.42
CA ASP A 70 0.69 4.04 -15.64
C ASP A 70 1.01 2.55 -15.82
N CYS A 71 -0.01 1.79 -16.16
CA CYS A 71 0.07 0.35 -16.34
C CYS A 71 -1.01 -0.12 -17.32
N VAL A 72 -0.75 -1.23 -18.01
CA VAL A 72 -1.73 -1.89 -18.85
C VAL A 72 -2.92 -2.32 -18.00
N PHE A 73 -4.15 -1.94 -18.37
CA PHE A 73 -5.33 -2.16 -17.54
C PHE A 73 -5.64 -3.65 -17.31
N GLU A 74 -5.40 -4.49 -18.31
CA GLU A 74 -5.73 -5.91 -18.26
C GLU A 74 -4.76 -6.68 -17.35
N THR A 75 -3.46 -6.37 -17.44
CA THR A 75 -2.41 -7.14 -16.78
C THR A 75 -1.83 -6.44 -15.56
N GLY A 76 -1.99 -5.12 -15.44
CA GLY A 76 -1.29 -4.29 -14.46
C GLY A 76 0.21 -4.16 -14.69
N GLN A 77 0.68 -4.53 -15.88
CA GLN A 77 2.09 -4.39 -16.26
C GLN A 77 2.46 -2.91 -16.34
N VAL A 78 3.52 -2.51 -15.64
CA VAL A 78 3.99 -1.13 -15.60
C VAL A 78 4.48 -0.71 -16.97
N VAL A 79 4.01 0.45 -17.44
CA VAL A 79 4.43 1.02 -18.72
C VAL A 79 5.71 1.83 -18.51
N PRO A 80 6.82 1.46 -19.17
CA PRO A 80 8.03 2.28 -19.15
C PRO A 80 7.83 3.51 -20.05
N ARG A 81 8.73 4.48 -19.91
CA ARG A 81 8.73 5.64 -20.82
C ARG A 81 9.02 5.19 -22.25
N ALA A 82 8.38 5.82 -23.25
CA ALA A 82 8.43 5.39 -24.65
C ALA A 82 9.83 5.34 -25.27
N ASP A 83 10.80 6.08 -24.73
CA ASP A 83 12.22 6.10 -25.15
C ASP A 83 13.04 4.94 -24.53
N ARG A 84 12.44 4.15 -23.64
CA ARG A 84 13.06 2.97 -23.04
C ARG A 84 12.66 1.73 -23.81
N ASP A 85 13.65 1.15 -24.49
CA ASP A 85 13.54 -0.21 -25.00
C ASP A 85 13.62 -1.19 -23.82
N VAL A 86 12.46 -1.51 -23.27
CA VAL A 86 12.29 -2.62 -22.34
C VAL A 86 11.60 -3.73 -23.11
N THR A 87 12.40 -4.60 -23.71
CA THR A 87 11.92 -5.70 -24.57
C THR A 87 10.93 -6.64 -23.88
N SER A 88 10.88 -6.62 -22.53
CA SER A 88 9.82 -7.26 -21.74
C SER A 88 9.74 -6.63 -20.33
N PRO A 89 8.78 -5.73 -20.05
CA PRO A 89 8.61 -5.17 -18.72
C PRO A 89 8.18 -6.28 -17.75
N ARG A 90 9.02 -6.62 -16.77
CA ARG A 90 8.70 -7.65 -15.74
C ARG A 90 8.15 -7.04 -14.44
N MET A 91 7.68 -5.80 -14.52
CA MET A 91 7.14 -5.08 -13.38
C MET A 91 5.63 -5.00 -13.48
N TYR A 92 4.97 -5.33 -12.39
CA TYR A 92 3.51 -5.28 -12.25
C TYR A 92 3.20 -4.44 -11.02
N ALA A 93 2.16 -3.62 -11.10
CA ALA A 93 1.76 -2.71 -10.03
C ALA A 93 0.42 -3.13 -9.43
N LEU A 94 0.29 -3.12 -8.10
CA LEU A 94 -0.89 -3.57 -7.34
C LEU A 94 -1.31 -2.55 -6.29
N GLY A 95 -2.61 -2.44 -6.04
CA GLY A 95 -3.13 -1.62 -4.94
C GLY A 95 -3.10 -0.11 -5.21
N PRO A 96 -2.94 0.74 -4.17
CA PRO A 96 -3.08 2.20 -4.28
C PRO A 96 -2.17 2.86 -5.31
N ILE A 97 -1.02 2.24 -5.61
CA ILE A 97 -0.08 2.74 -6.61
C ILE A 97 -0.65 2.72 -8.04
N THR A 98 -1.80 2.08 -8.29
CA THR A 98 -2.46 2.03 -9.61
C THR A 98 -3.74 2.88 -9.70
N SER A 99 -3.91 3.86 -8.81
CA SER A 99 -5.14 4.65 -8.65
C SER A 99 -5.59 5.43 -9.89
N GLY A 100 -4.69 5.71 -10.83
CA GLY A 100 -5.04 6.35 -12.10
C GLY A 100 -5.63 5.42 -13.13
N VAL A 101 -5.35 4.11 -13.03
CA VAL A 101 -5.78 3.07 -13.97
C VAL A 101 -6.98 2.30 -13.43
N TYR A 102 -7.00 1.99 -12.14
CA TYR A 102 -8.10 1.26 -11.50
C TYR A 102 -8.84 2.13 -10.48
N PHE A 103 -10.16 1.99 -10.47
CA PHE A 103 -11.01 2.66 -9.48
C PHE A 103 -10.90 2.02 -8.09
N PHE A 104 -10.86 0.69 -8.02
CA PHE A 104 -10.76 -0.04 -6.77
C PHE A 104 -9.32 -0.47 -6.50
N THR A 105 -8.66 0.25 -5.60
CA THR A 105 -7.23 0.03 -5.28
C THR A 105 -6.97 -0.26 -3.80
N THR A 106 -8.00 -0.23 -2.97
CA THR A 106 -7.96 -0.52 -1.53
C THR A 106 -8.87 -1.67 -1.13
N ALA A 107 -9.74 -2.13 -2.02
CA ALA A 107 -10.62 -3.27 -1.78
C ALA A 107 -9.81 -4.57 -1.80
N LEU A 108 -9.65 -5.21 -0.64
CA LEU A 108 -8.75 -6.35 -0.46
C LEU A 108 -9.08 -7.51 -1.41
N GLU A 109 -10.35 -7.86 -1.57
CA GLU A 109 -10.80 -8.93 -2.48
C GLU A 109 -10.44 -8.66 -3.95
N ILE A 110 -10.44 -7.38 -4.35
CA ILE A 110 -10.07 -6.99 -5.71
C ILE A 110 -8.55 -7.07 -5.88
N ILE A 111 -7.80 -6.61 -4.88
CA ILE A 111 -6.33 -6.68 -4.86
C ILE A 111 -5.88 -8.14 -4.89
N GLU A 112 -6.52 -9.02 -4.12
CA GLU A 112 -6.24 -10.47 -4.11
C GLU A 112 -6.42 -11.08 -5.50
N ARG A 113 -7.57 -10.85 -6.14
CA ARG A 113 -7.84 -11.37 -7.48
C ARG A 113 -6.84 -10.83 -8.52
N GLN A 114 -6.51 -9.54 -8.45
CA GLN A 114 -5.49 -8.95 -9.31
C GLN A 114 -4.11 -9.55 -9.06
N ALA A 115 -3.73 -9.78 -7.81
CA ALA A 115 -2.46 -10.38 -7.44
C ALA A 115 -2.35 -11.81 -7.98
N ALA A 116 -3.40 -12.61 -7.80
CA ALA A 116 -3.46 -13.97 -8.35
C ALA A 116 -3.27 -13.97 -9.87
N GLN A 117 -3.99 -13.10 -10.59
CA GLN A 117 -3.85 -13.00 -12.05
C GLN A 117 -2.45 -12.57 -12.48
N ARG A 118 -1.91 -11.51 -11.87
CA ARG A 118 -0.57 -10.98 -12.18
C ARG A 118 0.52 -12.00 -11.91
N THR A 119 0.36 -12.81 -10.87
CA THR A 119 1.34 -13.85 -10.57
C THR A 119 1.31 -14.95 -11.63
N ARG A 120 0.12 -15.34 -12.14
CA ARG A 120 0.04 -16.26 -13.28
C ARG A 120 0.68 -15.69 -14.54
N ASP A 121 0.41 -14.41 -14.85
CA ASP A 121 0.98 -13.73 -16.02
C ASP A 121 2.52 -13.68 -15.93
N LEU A 122 3.04 -13.35 -14.75
CA LEU A 122 4.48 -13.34 -14.48
C LEU A 122 5.08 -14.74 -14.56
N ALA A 123 4.44 -15.75 -13.97
CA ALA A 123 4.92 -17.14 -14.04
C ALA A 123 4.98 -17.63 -15.48
N PHE A 124 3.95 -17.35 -16.29
CA PHE A 124 3.93 -17.64 -17.71
C PHE A 124 5.08 -16.93 -18.45
N ALA A 125 5.28 -15.64 -18.20
CA ALA A 125 6.36 -14.87 -18.82
C ALA A 125 7.76 -15.35 -18.42
N LEU A 126 7.90 -15.92 -17.22
CA LEU A 126 9.15 -16.51 -16.72
C LEU A 126 9.34 -17.97 -17.16
N GLY A 127 8.34 -18.59 -17.80
CA GLY A 127 8.38 -20.01 -18.15
C GLY A 127 8.33 -20.95 -16.94
N VAL A 128 7.81 -20.47 -15.81
CA VAL A 128 7.68 -21.25 -14.56
C VAL A 128 6.28 -21.84 -14.51
N GLN A 129 6.19 -23.13 -14.19
CA GLN A 129 4.91 -23.80 -14.01
C GLN A 129 4.25 -23.30 -12.71
N TRP A 130 3.08 -22.67 -12.84
CA TRP A 130 2.27 -22.28 -11.70
C TRP A 130 1.64 -23.53 -11.07
N LEU A 131 1.99 -23.82 -9.82
CA LEU A 131 1.29 -24.83 -9.03
C LEU A 131 -0.02 -24.20 -8.53
N GLU A 132 -1.17 -24.77 -8.90
CA GLU A 132 -2.49 -24.23 -8.53
C GLU A 132 -2.82 -24.31 -7.02
N GLN A 133 -1.85 -24.63 -6.16
CA GLN A 133 -2.02 -24.64 -4.72
C GLN A 133 -0.80 -24.03 -4.02
N PRO A 134 -0.96 -22.98 -3.20
CA PRO A 134 0.00 -22.72 -2.16
C PRO A 134 -0.29 -23.72 -1.05
N GLU A 135 0.56 -24.75 -0.90
CA GLU A 135 0.73 -25.39 0.40
C GLU A 135 1.39 -24.35 1.33
N THR A 136 0.61 -23.37 1.78
CA THR A 136 1.08 -22.26 2.63
C THR A 136 1.61 -22.77 3.97
N GLU A 137 1.21 -23.98 4.38
CA GLU A 137 1.74 -24.65 5.58
C GLU A 137 3.04 -25.42 5.32
N ALA A 138 3.22 -26.04 4.14
CA ALA A 138 4.42 -26.83 3.85
C ALA A 138 5.68 -25.97 3.64
N TRP A 139 5.52 -24.74 3.15
CA TRP A 139 6.64 -23.84 2.86
C TRP A 139 7.33 -23.27 4.12
N VAL A 140 6.60 -23.24 5.24
CA VAL A 140 7.16 -22.80 6.54
C VAL A 140 8.01 -23.91 7.17
N ASP A 141 7.66 -25.18 6.94
CA ASP A 141 8.36 -26.33 7.50
C ASP A 141 9.63 -26.70 6.71
N ASP A 142 9.63 -26.58 5.38
CA ASP A 142 10.80 -26.93 4.55
C ASP A 142 12.01 -25.99 4.79
N ARG A 143 11.75 -24.72 5.14
CA ARG A 143 12.79 -23.79 5.59
C ARG A 143 13.29 -24.05 7.02
N GLN A 144 12.47 -24.64 7.87
CA GLN A 144 12.94 -25.10 9.19
C GLN A 144 13.84 -26.34 9.04
N ALA A 145 13.52 -27.24 8.11
CA ALA A 145 14.29 -28.46 7.84
C ALA A 145 15.67 -28.17 7.19
N THR A 146 15.77 -27.16 6.32
CA THR A 146 17.06 -26.76 5.72
C THR A 146 18.00 -26.07 6.70
N ALA A 147 17.50 -25.49 7.79
CA ALA A 147 18.33 -24.96 8.88
C ALA A 147 18.92 -26.06 9.79
N THR A 148 18.37 -27.27 9.78
CA THR A 148 18.84 -28.43 10.56
C THR A 148 19.84 -29.34 9.82
N GLY A 149 20.33 -28.94 8.65
CA GLY A 149 21.53 -29.54 8.05
C GLY A 149 21.32 -30.86 7.30
N GLU A 150 20.12 -31.16 6.82
CA GLU A 150 19.85 -32.40 6.05
C GLU A 150 19.25 -32.10 4.67
N ARG A 151 20.04 -31.52 3.76
CA ARG A 151 20.06 -31.87 2.33
C ARG A 151 21.23 -31.20 1.62
N GLY A 152 21.86 -31.94 0.69
CA GLY A 152 23.06 -31.54 -0.03
C GLY A 152 22.91 -30.22 -0.79
N ALA A 153 24.00 -29.45 -0.82
CA ALA A 153 24.08 -28.11 -1.39
C ALA A 153 23.52 -28.03 -2.82
N PRO A 154 22.71 -27.01 -3.15
CA PRO A 154 22.39 -26.72 -4.54
C PRO A 154 23.65 -26.16 -5.24
N ALA A 155 23.83 -26.53 -6.50
CA ALA A 155 24.98 -26.15 -7.31
C ALA A 155 25.19 -24.63 -7.28
N GLU A 156 26.42 -24.22 -6.91
CA GLU A 156 26.87 -22.83 -6.88
C GLU A 156 26.68 -22.18 -8.25
N SER A 157 25.70 -21.30 -8.39
CA SER A 157 25.69 -20.36 -9.51
C SER A 157 26.65 -19.22 -9.19
N ALA A 158 27.77 -19.16 -9.91
CA ALA A 158 28.88 -18.22 -9.77
C ALA A 158 28.53 -16.78 -10.22
N GLY A 159 27.47 -16.19 -9.66
CA GLY A 159 27.15 -14.77 -9.76
C GLY A 159 27.11 -14.13 -8.37
N PRO A 160 27.43 -12.83 -8.23
CA PRO A 160 27.22 -12.16 -6.95
C PRO A 160 25.73 -12.28 -6.58
N ASP A 161 25.46 -12.76 -5.36
CA ASP A 161 24.11 -12.84 -4.82
C ASP A 161 23.60 -11.42 -4.54
N LEU A 162 23.11 -10.78 -5.62
CA LEU A 162 22.56 -9.44 -5.61
C LEU A 162 21.35 -9.35 -4.68
N LEU A 163 20.63 -10.46 -4.47
CA LEU A 163 19.52 -10.52 -3.52
C LEU A 163 20.05 -10.43 -2.09
N ASP A 164 21.05 -11.24 -1.73
CA ASP A 164 21.69 -11.15 -0.41
C ASP A 164 22.33 -9.78 -0.18
N HIS A 165 22.92 -9.16 -1.21
CA HIS A 165 23.49 -7.82 -1.12
C HIS A 165 22.43 -6.72 -0.92
N VAL A 166 21.28 -6.78 -1.61
CA VAL A 166 20.18 -5.82 -1.46
C VAL A 166 19.48 -6.01 -0.11
N VAL A 167 19.20 -7.27 0.25
CA VAL A 167 18.54 -7.67 1.52
C VAL A 167 19.39 -7.27 2.73
N ARG A 168 20.72 -7.36 2.64
CA ARG A 168 21.66 -6.96 3.70
C ARG A 168 22.22 -5.56 3.56
N SER A 169 21.75 -4.77 2.60
CA SER A 169 22.21 -3.39 2.44
C SER A 169 21.90 -2.58 3.70
N ALA A 170 22.78 -1.65 4.05
CA ALA A 170 22.64 -0.80 5.24
C ALA A 170 21.36 0.08 5.25
N GLN A 171 20.60 0.09 4.16
CA GLN A 171 19.36 0.84 3.99
C GLN A 171 18.10 0.01 4.30
N THR A 172 18.22 -1.30 4.54
CA THR A 172 17.09 -2.20 4.79
C THR A 172 17.21 -2.80 6.18
N HIS A 173 16.39 -2.31 7.12
CA HIS A 173 16.11 -3.07 8.34
C HIS A 173 15.15 -4.19 7.99
N LEU A 174 15.70 -5.37 7.70
CA LEU A 174 14.88 -6.54 7.43
C LEU A 174 14.20 -6.99 8.73
N ILE A 175 12.87 -7.07 8.70
CA ILE A 175 12.09 -7.80 9.69
C ILE A 175 11.74 -9.15 9.04
N ASP A 176 12.38 -10.21 9.49
CA ASP A 176 12.02 -11.56 9.04
C ASP A 176 10.72 -12.06 9.69
N LEU A 177 10.18 -13.18 9.21
CA LEU A 177 8.92 -13.73 9.73
C LEU A 177 8.98 -14.11 11.22
N ARG A 178 10.17 -14.43 11.76
CA ARG A 178 10.32 -14.73 13.19
C ARG A 178 10.24 -13.46 14.00
N GLN A 179 10.94 -12.41 13.57
CA GLN A 179 10.88 -11.09 14.17
C GLN A 179 9.47 -10.51 14.10
N LEU A 180 8.78 -10.68 12.98
CA LEU A 180 7.38 -10.27 12.82
C LEU A 180 6.46 -11.01 13.80
N ARG A 181 6.64 -12.33 13.97
CA ARG A 181 5.86 -13.14 14.91
C ARG A 181 6.11 -12.70 16.37
N LEU A 182 7.37 -12.47 16.73
CA LEU A 182 7.74 -11.95 18.05
C LEU A 182 7.13 -10.58 18.33
N LEU A 183 7.11 -9.68 17.33
CA LEU A 183 6.44 -8.37 17.45
C LEU A 183 4.93 -8.54 17.61
N ASN A 184 4.32 -9.46 16.88
CA ASN A 184 2.89 -9.75 16.98
C ASN A 184 2.52 -10.33 18.36
N ASP A 185 3.34 -11.22 18.90
CA ASP A 185 3.15 -11.82 20.23
C ASP A 185 3.35 -10.81 21.37
N GLN A 186 4.00 -9.67 21.10
CA GLN A 186 4.14 -8.53 22.03
C GLN A 186 2.94 -7.58 21.99
N ILE A 187 2.01 -7.74 21.04
CA ILE A 187 0.77 -6.96 21.01
C ILE A 187 -0.15 -7.55 22.08
N ASP A 188 -0.21 -6.88 23.23
CA ASP A 188 -1.17 -7.21 24.27
C ASP A 188 -2.57 -6.73 23.84
N ASP A 189 -3.44 -7.67 23.49
CA ASP A 189 -4.84 -7.39 23.12
C ASP A 189 -5.60 -6.67 24.25
N THR A 190 -5.15 -6.76 25.50
CA THR A 190 -5.76 -6.06 26.64
C THR A 190 -5.37 -4.58 26.72
N ALA A 191 -4.35 -4.14 25.97
CA ALA A 191 -3.95 -2.73 25.88
C ALA A 191 -4.90 -1.87 25.03
N PHE A 192 -5.80 -2.50 24.27
CA PHE A 192 -6.87 -1.82 23.54
C PHE A 192 -8.17 -1.95 24.33
N PRO A 193 -8.55 -0.97 25.17
CA PRO A 193 -9.83 -1.02 25.86
C PRO A 193 -10.92 -1.16 24.81
N ALA A 194 -11.71 -2.23 24.90
CA ALA A 194 -12.86 -2.48 24.06
C ALA A 194 -13.68 -1.18 24.01
N ARG A 195 -13.73 -0.52 22.85
CA ARG A 195 -14.67 0.57 22.64
C ARG A 195 -16.04 -0.01 22.88
N GLN A 196 -16.64 0.35 24.01
CA GLN A 196 -18.04 0.10 24.27
C GLN A 196 -18.81 0.60 23.04
N GLN A 197 -19.41 -0.34 22.31
CA GLN A 197 -20.51 -0.05 21.40
C GLN A 197 -21.69 0.41 22.27
N GLN A 198 -21.62 1.63 22.78
CA GLN A 198 -22.74 2.32 23.41
C GLN A 198 -23.21 3.39 22.44
N GLY A 199 -24.38 3.17 21.85
CA GLY A 199 -25.18 4.23 21.23
C GLY A 199 -25.39 4.16 19.72
N VAL A 200 -25.81 3.01 19.17
CA VAL A 200 -26.59 2.99 17.90
C VAL A 200 -27.73 1.99 18.04
N ALA A 201 -28.64 2.25 18.97
CA ALA A 201 -29.92 1.57 19.03
C ALA A 201 -30.88 2.46 19.82
N GLN A 202 -31.46 3.45 19.14
CA GLN A 202 -32.74 4.13 19.45
C GLN A 202 -32.82 5.42 18.62
N ASP A 203 -33.12 5.31 17.33
CA ASP A 203 -33.72 6.43 16.57
C ASP A 203 -34.40 5.98 15.25
N GLU A 204 -34.91 4.73 15.19
CA GLU A 204 -35.67 4.25 14.01
C GLU A 204 -37.20 4.33 14.17
N ASP A 205 -37.73 4.84 15.28
CA ASP A 205 -39.18 4.77 15.57
C ASP A 205 -39.96 6.11 15.51
N GLN A 206 -39.38 7.19 14.93
CA GLN A 206 -40.07 8.50 14.89
C GLN A 206 -40.35 9.09 13.50
N HIS A 207 -40.12 8.36 12.40
CA HIS A 207 -40.41 8.89 11.05
C HIS A 207 -41.63 8.33 10.31
N GLU A 208 -42.42 7.42 10.89
CA GLU A 208 -43.61 6.87 10.21
C GLU A 208 -44.95 7.60 10.45
N THR A 209 -45.00 8.66 11.27
CA THR A 209 -46.29 9.28 11.66
C THR A 209 -46.62 10.64 11.06
N ASN A 210 -45.96 11.06 9.95
CA ASN A 210 -46.27 12.34 9.29
C ASN A 210 -46.64 12.26 7.80
N ALA A 211 -47.07 11.09 7.31
CA ALA A 211 -47.53 10.91 5.93
C ALA A 211 -49.06 10.73 5.76
N ARG A 212 -49.87 11.18 6.73
CA ARG A 212 -51.33 11.29 6.57
C ARG A 212 -51.91 12.49 7.33
N LYS A 213 -51.90 13.65 6.68
CA LYS A 213 -52.97 14.66 6.73
C LYS A 213 -52.76 15.68 5.63
#